data_AF-A0A256FXP6-F1
#
_entry.id   AF-A0A256FXP6-F1
#
_cell.length_a   1.000
_cell.length_b   1.000
_cell.length_c   1.000
_cell.angle_alpha   90.00
_cell.angle_beta   90.00
_cell.angle_gamma   90.00
#
_symmetry.space_group_name_H-M   'P 1'
#
loop_
_entity.id
_entity.type
_entity.pdbx_description
1 polymer ?
#
loop_
_entity_poly.entity_id
_entity_poly.type
_entity_poly.pdbx_seq_one_letter_code
_entity_poly.pdbx_strand_id
1 'polypeptide(L)' 'MYLAHTSFGMVMREVAIGFSRDRTTVMYACHLVEDSRDDEDYDAVVSTLEKVVNQDFSAWRMAA' A
#
# COMPACT_ATOMS: atom_id res chain seq x y z
N MET A 1 1.61 3.99 2.47
CA MET A 1 1.00 4.56 1.25
C MET A 1 0.77 3.49 0.21
N TYR A 2 1.81 2.77 -0.25
CA TYR A 2 1.69 1.67 -1.19
C TYR A 2 0.61 0.63 -0.78
N LEU A 3 0.79 -0.04 0.36
CA LEU A 3 -0.17 -1.06 0.86
C LEU A 3 -1.60 -0.51 1.03
N ALA A 4 -1.76 0.76 1.40
CA ALA A 4 -3.08 1.37 1.51
C ALA A 4 -3.76 1.51 0.14
N HIS A 5 -2.97 1.77 -0.90
CA HIS A 5 -3.49 1.82 -2.27
C HIS A 5 -3.69 0.41 -2.86
N THR A 6 -2.70 -0.48 -2.72
CA THR A 6 -2.66 -1.78 -3.41
C THR A 6 -3.39 -2.89 -2.65
N SER A 7 -3.18 -3.02 -1.35
CA SER A 7 -3.79 -4.06 -0.52
C SER A 7 -5.17 -3.67 -0.01
N PHE A 8 -5.36 -2.40 0.39
CA PHE A 8 -6.65 -1.92 0.92
C PHE A 8 -7.59 -1.35 -0.15
N GLY A 9 -7.11 -1.18 -1.39
CA GLY A 9 -7.90 -0.67 -2.51
C GLY A 9 -8.34 0.78 -2.38
N MET A 10 -7.74 1.56 -1.47
CA MET A 10 -8.06 2.98 -1.31
C MET A 10 -7.60 3.75 -2.55
N VAL A 11 -8.38 4.75 -2.97
CA VAL A 11 -7.92 5.61 -4.08
C VAL A 11 -6.80 6.53 -3.59
N MET A 12 -5.86 6.90 -4.47
CA MET A 12 -4.68 7.71 -4.09
C MET A 12 -5.03 9.00 -3.34
N ARG A 13 -6.20 9.60 -3.60
CA ARG A 13 -6.67 10.79 -2.90
C ARG A 13 -6.96 10.53 -1.43
N GLU A 14 -7.60 9.41 -1.10
CA GLU A 14 -7.93 9.03 0.27
C GLU A 14 -6.66 8.73 1.05
N VAL A 15 -5.73 8.00 0.42
CA VAL A 15 -4.39 7.75 1.00
C VAL A 15 -3.67 9.08 1.25
N ALA A 16 -3.68 10.01 0.29
CA ALA A 16 -3.03 11.31 0.43
C ALA A 16 -3.58 12.11 1.63
N ILE A 17 -4.91 12.13 1.79
CA ILE A 17 -5.58 12.75 2.95
C ILE A 17 -5.14 12.08 4.25
N GLY A 18 -5.21 10.74 4.33
CA GLY A 18 -4.86 9.99 5.53
C GLY A 18 -3.41 10.19 5.99
N PHE A 19 -2.50 10.42 5.05
CA PHE A 19 -1.08 10.68 5.36
C PHE A 19 -0.72 12.18 5.38
N SER A 20 -1.69 13.09 5.22
CA SER A 20 -1.45 14.55 5.12
C SER A 20 -0.40 14.93 4.08
N ARG A 21 -0.48 14.31 2.89
CA ARG A 21 0.41 14.56 1.75
C ARG A 21 -0.37 14.91 0.50
N ASP A 22 0.35 15.34 -0.54
CA ASP A 22 -0.24 15.50 -1.86
C ASP A 22 -0.44 14.15 -2.57
N ARG A 23 -1.42 14.07 -3.48
CA ARG A 23 -1.68 12.86 -4.28
C ARG A 23 -0.42 12.41 -5.03
N THR A 24 0.39 13.34 -5.54
CA THR A 24 1.64 13.02 -6.25
C THR A 24 2.67 12.33 -5.34
N THR A 25 2.66 12.60 -4.03
CA THR A 25 3.52 11.88 -3.08
C THR A 25 3.11 10.40 -2.97
N VAL A 26 1.81 10.10 -3.04
CA VAL A 26 1.33 8.71 -3.03
C VAL A 26 1.75 8.00 -4.32
N MET A 27 1.59 8.66 -5.47
CA MET A 27 2.06 8.13 -6.76
C MET A 27 3.56 7.86 -6.74
N TYR A 28 4.36 8.81 -6.27
CA TYR A 28 5.80 8.66 -6.12
C TYR A 28 6.15 7.49 -5.19
N ALA A 29 5.47 7.35 -4.05
CA ALA A 29 5.69 6.25 -3.13
C ALA A 29 5.34 4.89 -3.75
N CYS A 30 4.29 4.81 -4.59
CA CYS A 30 3.97 3.58 -5.30
C CYS A 30 5.05 3.21 -6.31
N HIS A 31 5.50 4.16 -7.14
CA HIS A 31 6.60 3.91 -8.08
C HIS A 31 7.88 3.51 -7.36
N LEU A 32 8.25 4.20 -6.27
CA LEU A 32 9.45 3.88 -5.51
C LEU A 32 9.43 2.44 -4.97
N VAL A 33 8.27 1.98 -4.48
CA VAL A 33 8.13 0.60 -4.01
C VAL A 33 8.24 -0.37 -5.18
N GLU A 34 7.48 -0.17 -6.27
CA GLU A 34 7.51 -1.06 -7.44
C GLU A 34 8.89 -1.15 -8.08
N ASP A 35 9.59 -0.02 -8.26
CA ASP A 35 10.95 0.01 -8.78
C ASP A 35 11.95 -0.72 -7.86
N SER A 36 11.68 -0.78 -6.55
CA SER A 36 12.51 -1.51 -5.59
C SER A 36 12.21 -3.02 -5.54
N ARG A 37 11.10 -3.49 -6.12
CA ARG A 37 10.74 -4.93 -6.15
C ARG A 37 11.58 -5.76 -7.11
N ASP A 38 12.46 -5.12 -7.89
CA ASP A 38 13.49 -5.81 -8.66
C ASP A 38 14.56 -6.48 -7.75
N ASP A 39 14.67 -6.04 -6.50
CA ASP A 39 15.49 -6.67 -5.46
C ASP A 39 14.69 -7.75 -4.72
N GLU A 40 15.20 -8.99 -4.73
CA GLU A 40 14.50 -10.17 -4.19
C GLU A 40 14.27 -10.08 -2.66
N ASP A 41 15.22 -9.50 -1.92
CA ASP A 41 15.09 -9.35 -0.47
C ASP A 41 14.02 -8.29 -0.14
N TYR A 42 13.99 -7.20 -0.91
CA TYR A 42 12.96 -6.16 -0.76
C TYR A 42 11.57 -6.70 -1.14
N ASP A 43 11.45 -7.42 -2.25
CA ASP A 43 10.19 -8.02 -2.70
C ASP A 43 9.66 -9.02 -1.67
N ALA A 44 10.53 -9.84 -1.06
CA ALA A 44 10.15 -10.77 -0.02
C ALA A 44 9.56 -10.06 1.22
N VAL A 45 10.12 -8.91 1.61
CA VAL A 45 9.60 -8.08 2.70
C VAL A 45 8.23 -7.50 2.36
N VAL A 46 8.08 -6.89 1.17
CA VAL A 46 6.80 -6.30 0.73
C VAL A 46 5.73 -7.38 0.62
N SER A 47 6.05 -8.51 -0.02
CA SER A 47 5.16 -9.67 -0.14
C SER A 47 4.70 -10.22 1.21
N THR A 48 5.57 -10.19 2.22
CA THR A 48 5.21 -10.60 3.59
C THR A 48 4.24 -9.63 4.22
N LEU A 49 4.49 -8.32 4.09
CA LEU A 49 3.57 -7.29 4.59
C LEU A 49 2.20 -7.37 3.91
N GLU A 50 2.16 -7.54 2.58
CA GLU A 50 0.93 -7.74 1.81
C GLU A 50 0.13 -8.94 2.33
N LYS A 51 0.79 -10.08 2.59
CA LYS A 51 0.13 -11.27 3.16
C LYS A 51 -0.47 -10.97 4.53
N VAL A 52 0.29 -10.36 5.44
CA VAL A 52 -0.18 -10.07 6.81
C VAL A 52 -1.39 -9.14 6.77
N VAL A 53 -1.32 -8.04 6.02
CA VAL A 53 -2.42 -7.07 6.01
C VAL A 53 -3.66 -7.58 5.29
N ASN A 54 -3.51 -8.45 4.28
CA ASN A 54 -4.64 -9.03 3.57
C ASN A 54 -5.38 -10.10 4.39
N GLN A 55 -4.71 -10.78 5.31
CA GLN A 55 -5.36 -11.76 6.18
C GLN A 55 -6.36 -11.10 7.15
N ASP A 56 -6.01 -9.92 7.69
CA ASP A 56 -6.84 -9.23 8.70
C ASP A 56 -7.85 -8.23 8.08
N PHE A 57 -7.54 -7.64 6.93
CA PHE A 57 -8.34 -6.53 6.38
C PHE A 57 -9.70 -6.97 5.80
N SER A 58 -9.86 -8.24 5.45
CA SER A 58 -11.17 -8.79 5.04
C SER A 58 -12.25 -8.57 6.10
N ALA A 59 -11.87 -8.53 7.38
CA ALA A 59 -12.78 -8.26 8.49
C ALA A 59 -13.19 -6.78 8.58
N TRP A 60 -12.30 -5.84 8.22
CA TRP A 60 -12.56 -4.39 8.30
C TRP A 60 -13.50 -3.91 7.19
N ARG A 61 -13.33 -4.38 5.95
CA ARG A 61 -14.16 -3.95 4.81
C ARG A 61 -15.61 -4.46 4.88
N MET A 62 -15.87 -5.50 5.67
CA MET A 62 -17.24 -5.99 5.92
C MET A 62 -17.94 -5.24 7.06
N ALA A 63 -17.19 -4.51 7.89
CA ALA A 63 -17.70 -3.78 9.05
C ALA A 63 -17.92 -2.28 8.81
N ALA A 64 -17.38 -1.73 7.72
CA ALA A 64 -17.55 -0.35 7.26
C ALA A 64 -18.62 -0.26 6.16
#